data_AF-A0A820BDJ9-F1
#
_entry.id   AF-A0A820BDJ9-F1
#
_cell.length_a   1.000
_cell.length_b   1.000
_cell.length_c   1.000
_cell.angle_alpha   90.00
_cell.angle_beta   90.00
_cell.angle_gamma   90.00
#
_symmetry.space_group_name_H-M   'P 1'
#
loop_
_entity.id
_entity.type
_entity.pdbx_description
1 polymer ?
#
loop_
_entity_poly.entity_id
_entity_poly.type
_entity_poly.pdbx_seq_one_letter_code
_entity_poly.pdbx_strand_id
1 'polypeptide(L)'
;ERALREPQLYQYTLHGKSYTMSSYWINMFDAVWQSAIIFFISYYSYRHESEIDRLSFGFSLVFSMIITSLIHVFLQTRRIDWSVVGSTILSFLVFLGFTLVFDATCINCIPAESPYKVSYRTFRESQFWFTNIFIIITAMLPRFTFKCVYNTLRNPFR
;
A
#
# COMPACT_ATOMS: atom_id res chain seq x y z
N GLU A 1 10.17 -17.70 23.60
CA GLU A 1 9.80 -17.71 25.04
C GLU A 1 8.29 -17.82 25.30
N ARG A 2 7.43 -16.87 24.89
CA ARG A 2 5.97 -16.98 25.15
C ARG A 2 5.31 -18.25 24.58
N ALA A 3 5.66 -18.66 23.37
CA ALA A 3 5.11 -19.88 22.75
C ALA A 3 5.45 -21.18 23.51
N LEU A 4 6.56 -21.19 24.27
CA LEU A 4 6.95 -22.34 25.10
C LEU A 4 6.19 -22.35 26.44
N ARG A 5 5.79 -21.17 26.95
CA ARG A 5 5.01 -21.04 28.19
C ARG A 5 3.52 -21.33 28.01
N GLU A 6 2.97 -21.05 26.83
CA GLU A 6 1.55 -21.23 26.53
C GLU A 6 1.34 -22.12 25.29
N PRO A 7 1.34 -23.46 25.45
CA PRO A 7 1.19 -24.39 24.33
C PRO A 7 -0.18 -24.28 23.63
N GLN A 8 -1.17 -23.68 24.29
CA GLN A 8 -2.50 -23.42 23.72
C GLN A 8 -2.47 -22.49 22.50
N LEU A 9 -1.51 -21.54 22.43
CA LEU A 9 -1.31 -20.69 21.25
C LEU A 9 -0.85 -21.49 20.02
N TYR A 10 -0.14 -22.60 20.23
CA TYR A 10 0.32 -23.47 19.16
C TYR A 10 -0.81 -24.37 18.63
N GLN A 11 -1.71 -24.81 19.52
CA GLN A 11 -2.90 -25.59 19.14
C GLN A 11 -3.81 -24.84 18.16
N TYR A 12 -3.91 -23.51 18.28
CA TYR A 12 -4.70 -22.70 17.36
C TYR A 12 -4.25 -22.83 15.90
N THR A 13 -2.94 -22.86 15.66
CA THR A 13 -2.36 -23.04 14.31
C THR A 13 -2.47 -24.49 13.84
N LEU A 14 -2.25 -25.47 14.73
CA LEU A 14 -2.42 -26.90 14.44
C LEU A 14 -3.83 -27.26 13.96
N HIS A 15 -4.86 -26.66 14.57
CA HIS A 15 -6.25 -26.88 14.17
C HIS A 15 -6.67 -26.10 12.91
N GLY A 16 -5.71 -25.51 12.16
CA GLY A 16 -5.98 -24.81 10.91
C GLY A 16 -6.76 -23.49 11.07
N LYS A 17 -6.93 -22.99 12.30
CA LYS A 17 -7.72 -21.78 12.58
C LYS A 17 -6.96 -20.47 12.31
N SER A 18 -5.68 -20.55 11.97
CA SER A 18 -4.84 -19.38 11.63
C SER A 18 -5.26 -18.73 10.31
N TYR A 19 -5.62 -19.52 9.31
CA TYR A 19 -6.11 -19.03 8.02
C TYR A 19 -7.35 -19.82 7.60
N THR A 20 -8.51 -19.21 7.79
CA THR A 20 -9.80 -19.80 7.41
C THR A 20 -10.28 -19.25 6.08
N MET A 21 -11.20 -19.96 5.41
CA MET A 21 -11.81 -19.47 4.16
C MET A 21 -12.49 -18.10 4.33
N SER A 22 -13.06 -17.81 5.50
CA SER A 22 -13.62 -16.49 5.80
C SER A 22 -12.54 -15.40 5.81
N SER A 23 -11.38 -15.67 6.44
CA SER A 23 -10.24 -14.75 6.45
C SER A 23 -9.68 -14.49 5.05
N TYR A 24 -9.71 -15.49 4.16
CA TYR A 24 -9.34 -15.33 2.75
C TYR A 24 -10.25 -14.33 2.04
N TRP A 25 -11.58 -14.50 2.14
CA TRP A 25 -12.53 -13.61 1.47
C TRP A 25 -12.46 -12.18 2.01
N ILE A 26 -12.28 -12.00 3.32
CA ILE A 26 -12.07 -10.66 3.90
C ILE A 26 -10.82 -9.99 3.30
N ASN A 27 -9.72 -10.73 3.14
CA ASN A 27 -8.52 -10.20 2.49
C ASN A 27 -8.75 -9.85 1.02
N MET A 28 -9.54 -10.66 0.31
CA MET A 28 -9.86 -10.41 -1.10
C MET A 28 -10.70 -9.13 -1.26
N PHE A 29 -11.74 -8.96 -0.44
CA PHE A 29 -12.55 -7.74 -0.46
C PHE A 29 -11.74 -6.49 -0.11
N ASP A 30 -10.81 -6.60 0.84
CA ASP A 30 -9.91 -5.51 1.19
C ASP A 30 -8.95 -5.14 0.04
N ALA A 31 -8.42 -6.12 -0.69
CA ALA A 31 -7.60 -5.85 -1.88
C ALA A 31 -8.39 -5.18 -3.01
N VAL A 32 -9.65 -5.60 -3.23
CA VAL A 32 -10.55 -4.96 -4.18
C VAL A 32 -10.88 -3.53 -3.74
N TRP A 33 -11.12 -3.30 -2.44
CA TRP A 33 -11.35 -1.97 -1.89
C TRP A 33 -10.14 -1.05 -2.12
N GLN A 34 -8.93 -1.49 -1.75
CA GLN A 34 -7.71 -0.69 -1.90
C GLN A 34 -7.47 -0.31 -3.36
N SER A 35 -7.57 -1.28 -4.28
CA SER A 35 -7.37 -1.02 -5.71
C SER A 35 -8.43 -0.08 -6.30
N ALA A 36 -9.70 -0.23 -5.91
CA ALA A 36 -10.77 0.68 -6.30
C ALA A 36 -10.53 2.11 -5.80
N ILE A 37 -10.17 2.26 -4.52
CA ILE A 37 -9.91 3.58 -3.91
C ILE A 37 -8.74 4.29 -4.58
N ILE A 38 -7.62 3.58 -4.79
CA ILE A 38 -6.46 4.15 -5.50
C ILE A 38 -6.86 4.62 -6.90
N PHE A 39 -7.59 3.79 -7.66
CA PHE A 39 -8.01 4.13 -9.01
C PHE A 39 -8.99 5.32 -9.06
N PHE A 40 -10.07 5.26 -8.29
CA PHE A 40 -11.12 6.28 -8.35
C PHE A 40 -10.64 7.63 -7.83
N ILE A 41 -9.93 7.67 -6.70
CA ILE A 41 -9.45 8.95 -6.15
C ILE A 41 -8.43 9.59 -7.08
N SER A 42 -7.45 8.85 -7.59
CA SER A 42 -6.53 9.37 -8.60
C SER A 42 -7.30 9.83 -9.84
N TYR A 43 -8.27 9.07 -10.33
CA TYR A 43 -9.06 9.48 -11.50
C TYR A 43 -9.80 10.81 -11.26
N TYR A 44 -10.46 10.98 -10.12
CA TYR A 44 -11.17 12.23 -9.81
C TYR A 44 -10.23 13.42 -9.59
N SER A 45 -9.09 13.21 -8.95
CA SER A 45 -8.11 14.27 -8.71
C SER A 45 -7.51 14.81 -10.00
N TYR A 46 -7.27 13.94 -10.99
CA TYR A 46 -6.56 14.29 -12.23
C TYR A 46 -7.53 14.64 -13.38
N ARG A 47 -8.84 14.41 -13.23
CA ARG A 47 -9.87 14.70 -14.27
C ARG A 47 -10.11 16.19 -14.53
N HIS A 48 -9.80 17.07 -13.59
CA HIS A 48 -10.10 18.50 -13.70
C HIS A 48 -8.99 19.31 -14.36
N GLU A 49 -7.81 18.72 -14.53
CA GLU A 49 -6.69 19.38 -15.19
C GLU A 49 -6.66 18.95 -16.66
N SER A 50 -6.82 19.92 -17.56
CA SER A 50 -6.97 19.69 -19.00
C SER A 50 -5.67 19.26 -19.71
N GLU A 51 -4.52 19.23 -19.01
CA GLU A 51 -3.19 19.00 -19.58
C GLU A 51 -2.34 18.00 -18.78
N ILE A 52 -2.94 17.00 -18.14
CA ILE A 52 -2.15 15.98 -17.45
C ILE A 52 -1.68 14.91 -18.44
N ASP A 53 -0.37 14.79 -18.53
CA ASP A 53 0.36 13.71 -19.22
C ASP A 53 -0.07 12.33 -18.68
N ARG A 54 -0.47 11.40 -19.56
CA ARG A 54 -1.00 10.08 -19.12
C ARG A 54 0.02 9.30 -18.31
N LEU A 55 1.31 9.53 -18.59
CA LEU A 55 2.42 8.98 -17.81
C LEU A 55 2.48 9.53 -16.38
N SER A 56 2.18 10.81 -16.16
CA SER A 56 2.17 11.41 -14.81
C SER A 56 1.01 10.86 -13.97
N PHE A 57 -0.16 10.66 -14.59
CA PHE A 57 -1.28 9.96 -13.95
C PHE A 57 -0.93 8.51 -13.58
N GLY A 58 -0.35 7.77 -14.53
CA GLY A 58 0.10 6.39 -14.29
C GLY A 58 1.16 6.29 -13.20
N PHE A 59 2.12 7.22 -13.20
CA PHE A 59 3.13 7.31 -12.15
C PHE A 59 2.50 7.57 -10.78
N SER A 60 1.55 8.51 -10.68
CA SER A 60 0.85 8.80 -9.43
C SER A 60 0.10 7.58 -8.90
N LEU A 61 -0.60 6.85 -9.78
CA LEU A 61 -1.30 5.61 -9.41
C LEU A 61 -0.35 4.56 -8.82
N VAL A 62 0.76 4.28 -9.53
CA VAL A 62 1.74 3.27 -9.10
C VAL A 62 2.42 3.68 -7.80
N PHE A 63 2.76 4.97 -7.65
CA PHE A 63 3.34 5.50 -6.42
C PHE A 63 2.40 5.28 -5.23
N SER A 64 1.13 5.66 -5.35
CA SER A 64 0.13 5.47 -4.29
C SER A 64 -0.09 4.00 -3.96
N MET A 65 -0.10 3.12 -4.98
CA MET A 65 -0.21 1.67 -4.79
C MET A 65 0.96 1.12 -3.97
N ILE A 66 2.19 1.51 -4.29
CA ILE A 66 3.39 1.04 -3.59
C ILE A 66 3.38 1.51 -2.14
N ILE A 67 3.15 2.80 -1.88
CA ILE A 67 3.09 3.31 -0.51
C ILE A 67 1.98 2.61 0.30
N THR A 68 0.79 2.44 -0.30
CA THR A 68 -0.34 1.77 0.35
C THR A 68 0.00 0.31 0.68
N SER A 69 0.65 -0.41 -0.23
CA SER A 69 1.08 -1.80 0.02
C SER A 69 2.16 -1.91 1.10
N LEU A 70 3.13 -0.98 1.15
CA LEU A 70 4.16 -0.94 2.20
C LEU A 70 3.53 -0.71 3.58
N ILE A 71 2.60 0.24 3.68
CA ILE A 71 1.85 0.50 4.91
C ILE A 71 0.99 -0.72 5.30
N HIS A 72 0.36 -1.37 4.33
CA HIS A 72 -0.42 -2.58 4.57
C HIS A 72 0.43 -3.70 5.19
N VAL A 73 1.61 -3.97 4.60
CA VAL A 73 2.57 -4.95 5.12
C VAL A 73 3.00 -4.58 6.55
N PHE A 74 3.28 -3.30 6.79
CA PHE A 74 3.66 -2.80 8.11
C PHE A 74 2.55 -3.04 9.16
N LEU A 75 1.29 -2.76 8.82
CA LEU A 75 0.12 -2.97 9.70
C LEU A 75 -0.24 -4.45 9.93
N GLN A 76 0.07 -5.32 8.96
CA GLN A 76 -0.19 -6.75 9.09
C GLN A 76 0.87 -7.46 9.94
N THR A 77 2.07 -6.89 10.01
CA THR A 77 3.19 -7.46 10.76
C THR A 77 2.91 -7.39 12.27
N ARG A 78 3.03 -8.53 12.96
CA ARG A 78 2.79 -8.59 14.43
C ARG A 78 3.98 -8.12 15.28
N ARG A 79 5.20 -8.21 14.76
CA ARG A 79 6.43 -7.75 15.42
C ARG A 79 7.25 -6.94 14.45
N ILE A 80 7.45 -5.68 14.78
CA ILE A 80 8.25 -4.77 13.98
C ILE A 80 9.70 -4.95 14.41
N ASP A 81 10.42 -5.77 13.66
CA ASP A 81 11.85 -5.97 13.83
C ASP A 81 12.63 -5.05 12.86
N TRP A 82 13.87 -4.72 13.19
CA TRP A 82 14.73 -3.89 12.34
C TRP A 82 14.86 -4.41 10.91
N SER A 83 14.82 -5.72 10.72
CA SER A 83 14.85 -6.35 9.39
C SER A 83 13.60 -6.02 8.56
N VAL A 84 12.42 -5.95 9.18
CA VAL A 84 11.17 -5.59 8.49
C VAL A 84 11.17 -4.12 8.12
N VAL A 85 11.63 -3.26 9.05
CA VAL A 85 11.79 -1.83 8.77
C VAL A 85 12.79 -1.62 7.64
N GLY A 86 13.95 -2.27 7.71
CA GLY A 86 14.99 -2.19 6.71
C GLY A 86 14.54 -2.66 5.33
N SER A 87 13.84 -3.79 5.24
CA SER A 87 13.34 -4.31 3.96
C SER A 87 12.25 -3.43 3.35
N THR A 88 11.38 -2.84 4.18
CA THR A 88 10.33 -1.92 3.73
C THR A 88 10.93 -0.63 3.15
N ILE A 89 11.91 -0.04 3.86
CA ILE A 89 12.62 1.16 3.40
C ILE A 89 13.41 0.85 2.12
N LEU A 90 14.13 -0.28 2.09
CA LEU A 90 14.89 -0.70 0.91
C LEU A 90 13.97 -0.86 -0.31
N SER A 91 12.80 -1.48 -0.15
CA SER A 91 11.84 -1.66 -1.24
C SER A 91 11.37 -0.32 -1.82
N PHE A 92 11.10 0.65 -0.95
CA PHE A 92 10.74 2.01 -1.38
C PHE A 92 11.90 2.72 -2.10
N LEU A 93 13.12 2.61 -1.59
CA LEU A 93 14.31 3.20 -2.20
C LEU A 93 14.63 2.59 -3.56
N VAL A 94 14.49 1.27 -3.70
CA VAL A 94 14.70 0.57 -4.98
C VAL A 94 13.69 1.06 -6.01
N PHE A 95 12.42 1.23 -5.63
CA PHE A 95 11.40 1.78 -6.52
C PHE A 95 11.72 3.22 -6.95
N LEU A 96 12.11 4.09 -6.02
CA LEU A 96 12.52 5.46 -6.35
C LEU A 96 13.75 5.48 -7.25
N GLY A 97 14.77 4.68 -6.94
CA GLY A 97 15.99 4.58 -7.73
C GLY A 97 15.72 4.08 -9.15
N PHE A 98 14.92 3.02 -9.29
CA PHE A 98 14.50 2.51 -10.58
C PHE A 98 13.74 3.55 -11.40
N THR A 99 12.79 4.26 -10.79
CA THR A 99 12.02 5.31 -11.45
C THR A 99 12.93 6.43 -11.95
N LEU A 100 13.85 6.92 -11.12
CA LEU A 100 14.78 8.00 -11.51
C LEU A 100 15.73 7.58 -12.64
N VAL A 101 16.24 6.34 -12.60
CA VAL A 101 17.08 5.79 -13.67
C VAL A 101 16.27 5.65 -14.96
N PHE A 102 15.03 5.16 -14.87
CA PHE A 102 14.14 5.02 -16.03
C PHE A 102 13.86 6.39 -16.67
N ASP A 103 13.48 7.39 -15.88
CA ASP A 103 13.20 8.76 -16.36
C ASP A 103 14.42 9.42 -17.03
N ALA A 104 15.63 9.08 -16.58
CA ALA A 104 16.88 9.63 -17.13
C ALA A 104 17.34 8.93 -18.41
N THR A 105 17.10 7.62 -18.52
CA THR A 105 17.65 6.79 -19.62
C THR A 105 16.67 6.61 -20.78
N CYS A 106 15.36 6.63 -20.51
CA CYS A 106 14.34 6.23 -21.48
C CYS A 106 13.70 7.39 -22.27
N ILE A 107 14.50 8.36 -22.76
CA ILE A 107 13.98 9.62 -23.34
C ILE A 107 12.98 9.39 -24.51
N ASN A 108 13.23 8.41 -25.38
CA ASN A 108 12.41 8.11 -26.56
C ASN A 108 11.86 6.67 -26.58
N CYS A 109 11.77 6.02 -25.42
CA CYS A 109 11.31 4.62 -25.36
C CYS A 109 9.82 4.45 -25.67
N ILE A 110 9.02 5.47 -25.41
CA ILE A 110 7.57 5.47 -25.59
C ILE A 110 7.26 6.42 -26.75
N PRO A 111 6.78 5.92 -27.91
CA PRO A 111 6.64 6.73 -29.11
C PRO A 111 5.53 7.80 -29.05
N ALA A 112 4.64 7.72 -28.06
CA ALA A 112 3.51 8.64 -27.91
C ALA A 112 3.79 9.81 -26.95
N GLU A 113 4.53 9.58 -25.87
CA GLU A 113 4.81 10.55 -24.80
C GLU A 113 6.22 10.27 -24.25
N SER A 114 7.07 11.29 -24.15
CA SER A 114 8.41 11.11 -23.59
C SER A 114 8.32 10.97 -22.06
N PRO A 115 8.80 9.86 -21.47
CA PRO A 115 8.80 9.66 -20.01
C PRO A 115 9.86 10.51 -19.29
N TYR A 116 10.55 11.40 -20.01
CA TYR A 116 11.61 12.21 -19.45
C TYR A 116 11.09 13.13 -18.33
N LYS A 117 11.69 12.99 -17.14
CA LYS A 117 11.43 13.81 -15.93
C LYS A 117 9.97 13.77 -15.42
N VAL A 118 9.20 12.74 -15.73
CA VAL A 118 7.82 12.60 -15.24
C VAL A 118 7.77 12.57 -13.71
N SER A 119 8.64 11.81 -13.05
CA SER A 119 8.71 11.73 -11.58
C SER A 119 9.02 13.08 -10.94
N TYR A 120 10.00 13.82 -11.50
CA TYR A 120 10.38 15.13 -11.01
C TYR A 120 9.26 16.15 -11.13
N ARG A 121 8.52 16.15 -12.25
CA ARG A 121 7.35 17.04 -12.43
C ARG A 121 6.25 16.71 -11.42
N THR A 122 5.91 15.42 -11.30
CA THR A 122 4.85 14.97 -10.40
C THR A 122 5.16 15.26 -8.94
N PHE A 123 6.41 15.09 -8.49
CA PHE A 123 6.79 15.38 -7.10
C PHE A 123 6.75 16.87 -6.73
N ARG A 124 6.83 17.77 -7.71
CA ARG A 124 6.72 19.22 -7.47
C ARG A 124 5.28 19.69 -7.29
N GLU A 125 4.31 18.90 -7.76
CA GLU A 125 2.91 19.25 -7.62
C GLU A 125 2.45 19.00 -6.18
N SER A 126 1.92 20.04 -5.54
CA SER A 126 1.39 19.89 -4.18
C SER A 126 0.14 19.02 -4.15
N GLN A 127 -0.65 19.02 -5.22
CA GLN A 127 -1.87 18.23 -5.33
C GLN A 127 -1.58 16.73 -5.22
N PHE A 128 -0.51 16.26 -5.87
CA PHE A 128 -0.04 14.88 -5.80
C PHE A 128 0.11 14.39 -4.35
N TRP A 129 0.75 15.17 -3.49
CA TRP A 129 0.98 14.81 -2.09
C TRP A 129 -0.33 14.73 -1.29
N PHE A 130 -1.25 15.68 -1.47
CA PHE A 130 -2.55 15.67 -0.80
C PHE A 130 -3.40 14.49 -1.23
N THR A 131 -3.48 14.25 -2.54
CA THR A 131 -4.23 13.12 -3.11
C THR A 131 -3.65 11.79 -2.62
N ASN A 132 -2.33 11.64 -2.60
CA ASN A 132 -1.68 10.43 -2.11
C ASN A 132 -1.95 10.18 -0.62
N ILE A 133 -1.87 11.20 0.23
CA ILE A 133 -2.20 11.08 1.66
C ILE A 133 -3.67 10.67 1.85
N PHE A 134 -4.57 11.29 1.09
CA PHE A 134 -6.00 10.99 1.14
C PHE A 134 -6.31 9.56 0.70
N ILE A 135 -5.63 9.07 -0.35
CA ILE A 135 -5.71 7.66 -0.80
C ILE A 135 -5.29 6.72 0.31
N ILE A 136 -4.12 6.95 0.92
CA ILE A 136 -3.57 6.08 1.97
C ILE A 136 -4.55 5.98 3.15
N ILE A 137 -5.06 7.11 3.61
CA ILE A 137 -6.01 7.17 4.74
C ILE A 137 -7.27 6.37 4.39
N THR A 138 -7.88 6.65 3.24
CA THR A 138 -9.16 6.03 2.84
C THR A 138 -9.02 4.54 2.54
N ALA A 139 -7.90 4.14 1.93
CA ALA A 139 -7.60 2.74 1.61
C ALA A 139 -7.35 1.90 2.87
N MET A 140 -6.71 2.48 3.89
CA MET A 140 -6.38 1.77 5.14
C MET A 140 -7.50 1.79 6.19
N LEU A 141 -8.42 2.75 6.11
CA LEU A 141 -9.50 2.96 7.07
C LEU A 141 -10.32 1.70 7.40
N PRO A 142 -10.90 0.96 6.43
CA PRO A 142 -11.78 -0.17 6.76
C PRO A 142 -11.05 -1.28 7.51
N ARG A 143 -9.78 -1.51 7.20
CA ARG A 143 -8.99 -2.57 7.83
C ARG A 143 -8.55 -2.16 9.23
N PHE A 144 -8.18 -0.90 9.41
CA PHE A 144 -7.85 -0.36 10.72
C PHE A 144 -9.06 -0.41 11.66
N THR A 145 -10.23 0.07 11.22
CA THR A 145 -11.46 0.03 12.03
C THR A 145 -11.86 -1.40 12.35
N PHE A 146 -11.84 -2.31 11.37
CA PHE A 146 -12.16 -3.71 11.60
C PHE A 146 -11.24 -4.36 12.64
N LYS A 147 -9.92 -4.11 12.55
CA LYS A 147 -8.95 -4.67 13.49
C LYS A 147 -9.07 -4.07 14.88
N CYS A 148 -9.32 -2.77 15.00
CA CYS A 148 -9.62 -2.12 16.27
C CYS A 148 -10.87 -2.71 16.92
N VAL A 149 -11.98 -2.76 16.18
CA VAL A 149 -13.25 -3.33 16.67
C VAL A 149 -13.07 -4.79 17.08
N TYR A 150 -12.41 -5.60 16.25
CA TYR A 150 -12.15 -7.00 16.56
C TYR A 150 -11.32 -7.17 17.83
N ASN A 151 -10.26 -6.37 18.00
CA ASN A 151 -9.42 -6.42 19.18
C ASN A 151 -10.14 -5.93 20.45
N THR A 152 -11.01 -4.93 20.34
CA THR A 152 -11.80 -4.41 21.46
C THR A 152 -12.90 -5.39 21.88
N LEU A 153 -13.59 -6.02 20.93
CA LEU A 153 -14.65 -6.99 21.22
C LEU A 153 -14.10 -8.33 21.72
N ARG A 154 -12.88 -8.69 21.30
CA ARG A 154 -12.18 -9.88 21.80
C ARG A 154 -11.52 -9.57 23.15
N ASN A 155 -12.32 -9.60 24.21
CA ASN A 155 -11.84 -9.49 25.59
C ASN A 155 -10.68 -10.49 25.87
N PRO A 156 -9.58 -10.04 26.50
CA PRO A 156 -8.45 -10.91 26.86
C PRO A 156 -8.71 -11.78 28.12
N PHE A 157 -9.89 -11.71 28.73
CA PHE A 157 -10.25 -12.42 29.98
C PHE A 157 -11.15 -13.65 29.77
N ARG A 158 -11.06 -14.32 28.61
CA ARG A 158 -11.68 -15.64 28.43
C ARG A 158 -10.80 -16.59 27.65
#